data_AF-A0A3B9C274-F1
#
_entry.id   AF-A0A3B9C274-F1
#
_cell.length_a   1.000
_cell.length_b   1.000
_cell.length_c   1.000
_cell.angle_alpha   90.00
_cell.angle_beta   90.00
_cell.angle_gamma   90.00
#
_symmetry.space_group_name_H-M   'P 1'
#
loop_
_entity.id
_entity.type
_entity.pdbx_description
1 polymer ?
#
loop_
_entity_poly.entity_id
_entity_poly.type
_entity_poly.pdbx_seq_one_letter_code
_entity_poly.pdbx_strand_id
1 'polypeptide(L)'
;MSEIILSIIAGLILFLFAVNHLSETIQLVLGENAKHWIMKFTSNTISSLLVGIVVTTLLDSSSAVIIITIVFVNSRLLTFRQAMGIVLGANIGTTVSSQIIAMDIGKYSPILLLIGFVMLLISKSEKVNATGKVILYFGVLFFGLYTMENALEPLREEAFFLEWMKRTEEPMSGAIIGALVTLIIQSSSATVGMAIILSKKGLLSLAGGIAVM
;
A
#
# COMPACT_ATOMS: atom_id res chain seq x y z
N MET A 1 -9.89 18.00 -20.10
CA MET A 1 -8.66 17.18 -20.06
C MET A 1 -7.65 17.65 -19.00
N SER A 2 -7.30 18.94 -18.94
CA SER A 2 -6.37 19.46 -17.92
C SER A 2 -6.85 19.25 -16.49
N GLU A 3 -8.11 19.54 -16.19
CA GLU A 3 -8.71 19.35 -14.85
C GLU A 3 -8.70 17.89 -14.39
N ILE A 4 -8.94 16.95 -15.33
CA ILE A 4 -8.89 15.50 -15.07
C ILE A 4 -7.47 15.10 -14.68
N ILE A 5 -6.47 15.47 -15.48
CA ILE A 5 -5.06 15.15 -15.22
C ILE A 5 -4.60 15.74 -13.88
N LEU A 6 -4.94 17.00 -13.61
CA LEU A 6 -4.60 17.65 -12.34
C LEU A 6 -5.25 16.96 -11.15
N SER A 7 -6.50 16.51 -11.28
CA SER A 7 -7.21 15.80 -10.21
C SER A 7 -6.62 14.41 -9.95
N ILE A 8 -6.23 13.68 -11.01
CA ILE A 8 -5.52 12.39 -10.86
C ILE A 8 -4.18 12.60 -10.16
N ILE A 9 -3.40 13.60 -10.58
CA ILE A 9 -2.10 13.91 -9.96
C ILE A 9 -2.29 14.33 -8.50
N ALA A 10 -3.28 15.17 -8.19
CA ALA A 10 -3.58 15.58 -6.82
C ALA A 10 -3.95 14.37 -5.95
N GLY A 11 -4.83 13.48 -6.44
CA GLY A 11 -5.18 12.23 -5.78
C GLY A 11 -3.95 11.34 -5.55
N LEU A 12 -3.05 11.23 -6.53
CA LEU A 12 -1.79 10.48 -6.43
C LEU A 12 -0.84 11.05 -5.40
N ILE A 13 -0.65 12.36 -5.39
CA ILE A 13 0.21 13.01 -4.41
C ILE A 13 -0.34 12.78 -3.00
N LEU A 14 -1.66 12.95 -2.80
CA LEU A 14 -2.29 12.71 -1.50
C LEU A 14 -2.14 11.25 -1.06
N PHE A 15 -2.36 10.30 -1.97
CA PHE A 15 -2.20 8.88 -1.69
C PHE A 15 -0.76 8.53 -1.31
N LEU A 16 0.22 8.96 -2.12
CA LEU A 16 1.64 8.69 -1.87
C LEU A 16 2.13 9.37 -0.59
N PHE A 17 1.73 10.61 -0.36
CA PHE A 17 2.00 11.34 0.87
C PHE A 17 1.51 10.53 2.08
N ALA A 18 0.26 10.06 2.02
CA ALA A 18 -0.34 9.31 3.10
C ALA A 18 0.35 7.96 3.35
N VAL A 19 0.59 7.15 2.31
CA VAL A 19 1.23 5.83 2.45
C VAL A 19 2.63 5.97 3.04
N ASN A 20 3.43 6.94 2.56
CA ASN A 20 4.78 7.15 3.06
C ASN A 20 4.78 7.54 4.55
N HIS A 21 3.98 8.54 4.93
CA HIS A 21 3.93 9.02 6.32
C HIS A 21 3.24 8.01 7.27
N LEU A 22 2.29 7.22 6.76
CA LEU A 22 1.68 6.12 7.49
C LEU A 22 2.72 5.05 7.81
N SER A 23 3.45 4.57 6.79
CA SER A 23 4.53 3.59 6.95
C SER A 23 5.59 4.09 7.93
N GLU A 24 6.05 5.34 7.80
CA GLU A 24 7.03 5.93 8.72
C GLU A 24 6.51 6.00 10.16
N THR A 25 5.28 6.47 10.35
CA THR A 25 4.68 6.60 11.69
C THR A 25 4.54 5.24 12.37
N ILE A 26 4.05 4.26 11.62
CA ILE A 26 3.90 2.89 12.12
C ILE A 26 5.26 2.29 12.42
N GLN A 27 6.25 2.46 11.53
CA GLN A 27 7.60 1.96 11.75
C GLN A 27 8.27 2.58 12.99
N LEU A 28 8.06 3.87 13.24
CA LEU A 28 8.55 4.54 14.45
C LEU A 28 7.92 3.97 15.73
N VAL A 29 6.64 3.59 15.69
CA VAL A 29 5.89 3.08 16.85
C VAL A 29 6.13 1.59 17.08
N LEU A 30 6.21 0.79 16.01
CA LEU A 30 6.20 -0.67 16.06
C LEU A 30 7.54 -1.30 15.63
N GLY A 31 8.51 -0.55 15.12
CA GLY A 31 9.74 -1.09 14.55
C GLY A 31 10.58 -1.93 15.51
N GLU A 32 10.75 -1.48 16.76
CA GLU A 32 11.48 -2.25 17.78
C GLU A 32 10.70 -3.51 18.21
N ASN A 33 9.38 -3.42 18.32
CA ASN A 33 8.53 -4.59 18.59
C ASN A 33 8.58 -5.60 17.45
N ALA A 34 8.56 -5.12 16.20
CA ALA A 34 8.69 -5.94 15.01
C ALA A 34 10.02 -6.71 14.99
N LYS A 35 11.15 -6.02 15.27
CA LYS A 35 12.46 -6.67 15.46
C LYS A 35 12.41 -7.75 16.53
N HIS A 36 11.80 -7.45 17.68
CA HIS A 36 11.67 -8.40 18.77
C HIS A 36 10.81 -9.62 18.39
N TRP A 37 9.67 -9.42 17.73
CA TRP A 37 8.80 -10.51 17.28
C TRP A 37 9.47 -11.39 16.23
N ILE A 38 10.20 -10.78 15.28
CA ILE A 38 11.02 -11.51 14.32
C ILE A 38 12.05 -12.38 15.05
N MET A 39 12.76 -11.89 16.06
CA MET A 39 13.73 -12.75 16.76
C MET A 39 13.07 -13.84 17.60
N LYS A 40 11.95 -13.53 18.26
CA LYS A 40 11.32 -14.42 19.25
C LYS A 40 10.47 -15.54 18.63
N PHE A 41 9.77 -15.25 17.54
CA PHE A 41 8.73 -16.14 17.00
C PHE A 41 9.13 -16.84 15.69
N THR A 42 10.39 -16.74 15.29
CA THR A 42 10.91 -17.29 14.02
C THR A 42 11.73 -18.55 14.29
N SER A 43 11.11 -19.62 14.78
CA SER A 43 11.81 -20.87 15.14
C SER A 43 11.96 -21.86 13.98
N ASN A 44 11.06 -21.79 12.99
CA ASN A 44 11.05 -22.62 11.78
C ASN A 44 10.45 -21.85 10.59
N THR A 45 10.54 -22.39 9.36
CA THR A 45 10.09 -21.71 8.14
C THR A 45 8.61 -21.30 8.16
N ILE A 46 7.72 -22.12 8.72
CA ILE A 46 6.27 -21.82 8.77
C ILE A 46 6.02 -20.67 9.75
N SER A 47 6.60 -20.74 10.96
CA SER A 47 6.51 -19.64 11.93
C SER A 47 7.11 -18.35 11.39
N SER A 48 8.21 -18.45 10.63
CA SER A 48 8.86 -17.32 9.96
C SER A 48 7.93 -16.64 8.96
N LEU A 49 7.18 -17.44 8.18
CA LEU A 49 6.19 -16.95 7.25
C LEU A 49 5.05 -16.23 7.97
N LEU A 50 4.48 -16.82 9.02
CA LEU A 50 3.41 -16.19 9.79
C LEU A 50 3.87 -14.87 10.43
N VAL A 51 5.09 -14.84 10.97
CA VAL A 51 5.68 -13.62 11.51
C VAL A 51 5.86 -12.58 10.41
N GLY A 52 6.34 -12.96 9.23
CA GLY A 52 6.44 -12.06 8.08
C GLY A 52 5.09 -11.45 7.68
N ILE A 53 4.02 -12.26 7.66
CA ILE A 53 2.66 -11.77 7.40
C ILE A 53 2.27 -10.73 8.44
N VAL A 54 2.31 -11.10 9.72
CA VAL A 54 1.84 -10.25 10.81
C VAL A 54 2.64 -8.96 10.88
N VAL A 55 3.97 -9.05 10.82
CA VAL A 55 4.84 -7.88 10.94
C VAL A 55 4.65 -6.96 9.74
N THR A 56 4.59 -7.47 8.51
CA THR A 56 4.36 -6.60 7.34
C THR A 56 2.98 -5.99 7.34
N THR A 57 1.93 -6.74 7.71
CA THR A 57 0.58 -6.18 7.82
C THR A 57 0.53 -5.07 8.88
N LEU A 58 1.23 -5.23 9.99
CA LEU A 58 1.27 -4.21 11.05
C LEU A 58 2.15 -3.02 10.68
N LEU A 59 3.27 -3.24 10.00
CA LEU A 59 4.20 -2.18 9.58
C LEU A 59 3.80 -1.47 8.29
N ASP A 60 2.91 -2.07 7.51
CA ASP A 60 2.51 -1.65 6.16
C ASP A 60 3.69 -1.48 5.18
N SER A 61 4.82 -2.16 5.43
CA SER A 61 6.05 -2.02 4.65
C SER A 61 6.82 -3.33 4.55
N SER A 62 6.67 -4.04 3.43
CA SER A 62 7.42 -5.27 3.16
C SER A 62 8.92 -4.99 3.01
N SER A 63 9.30 -3.87 2.38
CA SER A 63 10.69 -3.44 2.23
C SER A 63 11.39 -3.26 3.58
N ALA A 64 10.73 -2.63 4.57
CA ALA A 64 11.29 -2.48 5.91
C ALA A 64 11.52 -3.84 6.59
N VAL A 65 10.56 -4.77 6.47
CA VAL A 65 10.66 -6.13 7.02
C VAL A 65 11.79 -6.92 6.36
N ILE A 66 11.95 -6.81 5.04
CA ILE A 66 13.03 -7.46 4.30
C ILE A 66 14.39 -6.90 4.72
N ILE A 67 14.53 -5.57 4.86
CA ILE A 67 15.78 -4.94 5.32
C ILE A 67 16.14 -5.43 6.74
N ILE A 68 15.17 -5.46 7.67
CA ILE A 68 15.39 -5.99 9.04
C ILE A 68 15.84 -7.46 8.97
N THR A 69 15.21 -8.26 8.11
CA THR A 69 15.55 -9.67 7.91
C THR A 69 16.97 -9.83 7.40
N ILE A 70 17.39 -9.05 6.40
CA ILE A 70 18.77 -9.05 5.87
C ILE A 70 19.78 -8.72 6.98
N VAL A 71 19.48 -7.71 7.81
CA VAL A 71 20.34 -7.34 8.95
C VAL A 71 20.52 -8.54 9.91
N PHE A 72 19.44 -9.25 10.23
CA PHE A 72 19.50 -10.41 11.13
C PHE A 72 20.15 -11.65 10.53
N VAL A 73 20.06 -11.85 9.22
CA VAL A 73 20.85 -12.89 8.53
C VAL A 73 22.33 -12.56 8.60
N ASN A 74 22.71 -11.31 8.33
CA ASN A 74 24.10 -10.86 8.37
C ASN A 74 24.68 -10.96 9.79
N SER A 75 23.88 -10.70 10.82
CA SER A 75 24.28 -10.88 12.22
C SER A 75 24.18 -12.33 12.72
N ARG A 76 23.87 -13.30 11.84
CA ARG A 76 23.69 -14.74 12.16
C ARG A 76 22.59 -15.03 13.18
N LEU A 77 21.65 -14.10 13.39
CA LEU A 77 20.49 -14.30 14.25
C LEU A 77 19.39 -15.10 13.56
N LEU A 78 19.35 -15.06 12.22
CA LEU A 78 18.46 -15.85 11.40
C LEU A 78 19.24 -16.69 10.39
N THR A 79 18.76 -17.91 10.17
CA THR A 79 19.21 -18.73 9.04
C THR A 79 18.57 -18.26 7.74
N PHE A 80 19.20 -18.57 6.61
CA PHE A 80 18.64 -18.27 5.29
C PHE A 80 17.23 -18.86 5.10
N ARG A 81 16.96 -20.07 5.63
CA ARG A 81 15.63 -20.70 5.54
C ARG A 81 14.56 -19.90 6.29
N GLN A 82 14.87 -19.41 7.48
CA GLN A 82 13.96 -18.56 8.26
C GLN A 82 13.72 -17.22 7.55
N ALA A 83 14.78 -16.60 7.04
CA ALA A 83 14.69 -15.36 6.28
C ALA A 83 13.80 -15.49 5.04
N MET A 84 13.98 -16.56 4.26
CA MET A 84 13.09 -16.86 3.13
C MET A 84 11.62 -16.98 3.56
N GLY A 85 11.37 -17.62 4.71
CA GLY A 85 10.04 -17.67 5.30
C GLY A 85 9.47 -16.27 5.57
N ILE A 86 10.23 -15.40 6.24
CA ILE A 86 9.81 -14.02 6.53
C ILE A 86 9.55 -13.24 5.24
N VAL A 87 10.42 -13.33 4.23
CA VAL A 87 10.26 -12.63 2.95
C VAL A 87 8.98 -13.07 2.22
N LEU A 88 8.72 -14.38 2.17
CA LEU A 88 7.46 -14.90 1.61
C LEU A 88 6.25 -14.40 2.40
N GLY A 89 6.34 -14.43 3.72
CA GLY A 89 5.29 -13.90 4.59
C GLY A 89 5.06 -12.41 4.39
N ALA A 90 6.12 -11.62 4.21
CA ALA A 90 6.04 -10.19 3.99
C ALA A 90 5.27 -9.86 2.70
N ASN A 91 5.54 -10.58 1.61
CA ASN A 91 4.81 -10.42 0.36
C ASN A 91 3.32 -10.74 0.51
N ILE A 92 2.98 -11.78 1.31
CA ILE A 92 1.58 -12.10 1.63
C ILE A 92 0.97 -10.99 2.52
N GLY A 93 1.72 -10.47 3.49
CA GLY A 93 1.25 -9.43 4.41
C GLY A 93 0.81 -8.14 3.70
N THR A 94 1.52 -7.72 2.64
CA THR A 94 1.16 -6.55 1.82
C THR A 94 -0.21 -6.70 1.15
N THR A 95 -0.68 -7.94 0.92
CA THR A 95 -2.02 -8.15 0.33
C THR A 95 -3.15 -7.67 1.25
N VAL A 96 -2.93 -7.63 2.56
CA VAL A 96 -3.93 -7.14 3.52
C VAL A 96 -4.24 -5.66 3.27
N SER A 97 -3.22 -4.85 2.98
CA SER A 97 -3.40 -3.43 2.65
C SER A 97 -4.18 -3.26 1.34
N SER A 98 -3.91 -4.11 0.35
CA SER A 98 -4.69 -4.16 -0.90
C SER A 98 -6.16 -4.52 -0.66
N GLN A 99 -6.44 -5.47 0.25
CA GLN A 99 -7.81 -5.81 0.64
C GLN A 99 -8.49 -4.63 1.34
N ILE A 100 -7.77 -3.92 2.21
CA ILE A 100 -8.26 -2.70 2.88
C ILE A 100 -8.63 -1.62 1.85
N ILE A 101 -7.80 -1.42 0.84
CA ILE A 101 -8.08 -0.51 -0.28
C ILE A 101 -9.32 -0.94 -1.08
N ALA A 102 -9.50 -2.24 -1.31
CA ALA A 102 -10.61 -2.79 -2.08
C ALA A 102 -11.99 -2.65 -1.39
N MET A 103 -12.04 -2.45 -0.07
CA MET A 103 -13.30 -2.31 0.69
C MET A 103 -14.09 -1.01 0.44
N ASP A 104 -13.63 -0.14 -0.46
CA ASP A 104 -14.32 1.10 -0.87
C ASP A 104 -14.71 2.04 0.28
N ILE A 105 -13.75 2.31 1.15
CA ILE A 105 -13.92 3.23 2.28
C ILE A 105 -13.75 4.71 1.83
N GLY A 106 -13.42 4.93 0.55
CA GLY A 106 -13.11 6.24 -0.04
C GLY A 106 -14.11 7.34 0.28
N LYS A 107 -15.42 7.08 0.13
CA LYS A 107 -16.49 8.06 0.43
C LYS A 107 -16.58 8.48 1.90
N TYR A 108 -16.12 7.64 2.83
CA TYR A 108 -16.13 7.91 4.26
C TYR A 108 -14.79 8.45 4.77
N SER A 109 -13.81 8.62 3.88
CA SER A 109 -12.50 9.21 4.21
C SER A 109 -12.57 10.56 4.95
N PRO A 110 -13.54 11.48 4.71
CA PRO A 110 -13.64 12.72 5.48
C PRO A 110 -13.88 12.49 6.97
N ILE A 111 -14.54 11.39 7.36
CA ILE A 111 -14.76 11.04 8.76
C ILE A 111 -13.43 10.66 9.43
N LEU A 112 -12.61 9.84 8.75
CA LEU A 112 -11.29 9.48 9.23
C LEU A 112 -10.37 10.70 9.31
N LEU A 113 -10.41 11.58 8.30
CA LEU A 113 -9.69 12.85 8.30
C LEU A 113 -10.06 13.72 9.51
N LEU A 114 -11.37 13.88 9.77
CA LEU A 114 -11.86 14.67 10.89
C LEU A 114 -11.41 14.08 12.24
N ILE A 115 -11.62 12.78 12.44
CA ILE A 115 -11.24 12.10 13.70
C ILE A 115 -9.73 12.19 13.92
N GLY A 116 -8.93 11.85 12.90
CA GLY A 116 -7.47 11.90 12.98
C GLY A 116 -6.96 13.31 13.28
N PHE A 117 -7.49 14.31 12.58
CA PHE A 117 -7.12 15.71 12.78
C PHE A 117 -7.51 16.21 14.18
N VAL A 118 -8.72 15.94 14.65
CA VAL A 118 -9.16 16.31 16.00
C VAL A 118 -8.29 15.64 17.06
N MET A 119 -7.98 14.35 16.90
CA MET A 119 -7.09 13.63 17.81
C MET A 119 -5.69 14.27 17.89
N LEU A 120 -5.16 14.77 16.77
CA LEU A 120 -3.88 15.49 16.77
C LEU A 120 -3.97 16.81 17.54
N LEU A 121 -5.03 17.59 17.36
CA LEU A 121 -5.22 18.88 18.04
C LEU A 121 -5.35 18.74 19.55
N ILE A 122 -6.03 17.68 20.02
CA ILE A 122 -6.24 17.44 21.46
C ILE A 122 -5.17 16.52 22.07
N SER A 123 -4.18 16.09 21.29
CA SER A 123 -3.19 15.12 21.75
C SER A 123 -2.37 15.68 22.92
N LYS A 124 -2.39 14.96 24.04
CA LYS A 124 -1.59 15.27 25.25
C LYS A 124 -0.47 14.26 25.51
N SER A 125 -0.42 13.18 24.73
CA SER A 125 0.60 12.14 24.84
C SER A 125 1.07 11.70 23.45
N GLU A 126 2.30 11.22 23.37
CA GLU A 126 2.88 10.72 22.11
C GLU A 126 2.08 9.57 21.52
N LYS A 127 1.50 8.69 22.37
CA LYS A 127 0.65 7.59 21.90
C LYS A 127 -0.60 8.09 21.19
N VAL A 128 -1.32 9.03 21.80
CA VAL A 128 -2.54 9.61 21.19
C VAL A 128 -2.18 10.37 19.91
N ASN A 129 -1.05 11.08 19.91
CA ASN A 129 -0.55 11.76 18.72
C ASN A 129 -0.26 10.77 17.58
N ALA A 130 0.45 9.68 17.86
CA ALA A 130 0.76 8.64 16.89
C ALA A 130 -0.51 7.96 16.34
N THR A 131 -1.48 7.63 17.20
CA THR A 131 -2.77 7.09 16.76
C THR A 131 -3.53 8.09 15.89
N GLY A 132 -3.55 9.37 16.27
CA GLY A 132 -4.15 10.45 15.47
C GLY A 132 -3.51 10.57 14.10
N LYS A 133 -2.18 10.49 14.00
CA LYS A 133 -1.43 10.47 12.73
C LYS A 133 -1.84 9.28 11.86
N VAL A 134 -1.87 8.08 12.43
CA VAL A 134 -2.28 6.85 11.71
C VAL A 134 -3.68 7.01 11.14
N ILE A 135 -4.66 7.44 11.95
CA ILE A 135 -6.05 7.63 11.51
C ILE A 135 -6.12 8.72 10.42
N LEU A 136 -5.42 9.83 10.61
CA LEU A 136 -5.39 10.92 9.64
C LEU A 136 -4.82 10.45 8.30
N TYR A 137 -3.66 9.77 8.30
CA TYR A 137 -3.04 9.29 7.08
C TYR A 137 -3.88 8.22 6.39
N PHE A 138 -4.55 7.32 7.12
CA PHE A 138 -5.57 6.46 6.51
C PHE A 138 -6.68 7.28 5.84
N GLY A 139 -7.17 8.35 6.49
CA GLY A 139 -8.11 9.29 5.89
C GLY A 139 -7.58 9.93 4.60
N VAL A 140 -6.35 10.44 4.60
CA VAL A 140 -5.74 11.08 3.42
C VAL A 140 -5.53 10.05 2.30
N LEU A 141 -5.11 8.84 2.63
CA LEU A 141 -4.93 7.73 1.70
C LEU A 141 -6.23 7.44 0.96
N PHE A 142 -7.31 7.19 1.69
CA PHE A 142 -8.62 6.89 1.10
C PHE A 142 -9.22 8.08 0.36
N PHE A 143 -8.97 9.32 0.83
CA PHE A 143 -9.42 10.52 0.14
C PHE A 143 -8.67 10.73 -1.20
N GLY A 144 -7.37 10.44 -1.22
CA GLY A 144 -6.57 10.44 -2.46
C GLY A 144 -7.10 9.43 -3.48
N LEU A 145 -7.38 8.20 -3.03
CA LEU A 145 -8.01 7.17 -3.86
C LEU A 145 -9.39 7.59 -4.38
N TYR A 146 -10.24 8.14 -3.51
CA TYR A 146 -11.57 8.63 -3.91
C TYR A 146 -11.47 9.77 -4.93
N THR A 147 -10.49 10.66 -4.78
CA THR A 147 -10.23 11.75 -5.72
C THR A 147 -9.80 11.22 -7.08
N MET A 148 -8.88 10.24 -7.12
CA MET A 148 -8.52 9.57 -8.37
C MET A 148 -9.72 8.87 -9.02
N GLU A 149 -10.51 8.14 -8.22
CA GLU A 149 -11.66 7.37 -8.70
C GLU A 149 -12.65 8.27 -9.45
N ASN A 150 -12.97 9.43 -8.89
CA ASN A 150 -13.88 10.38 -9.53
C ASN A 150 -13.26 11.07 -10.75
N ALA A 151 -11.95 11.32 -10.73
CA ALA A 151 -11.24 11.93 -11.85
C ALA A 151 -11.12 10.98 -13.06
N LEU A 152 -11.08 9.67 -12.84
CA LEU A 152 -10.99 8.65 -13.89
C LEU A 152 -12.34 8.31 -14.54
N GLU A 153 -13.46 8.69 -13.92
CA GLU A 153 -14.80 8.35 -14.39
C GLU A 153 -15.17 8.94 -15.77
N PRO A 154 -14.76 10.17 -16.15
CA PRO A 154 -15.00 10.68 -17.50
C PRO A 154 -14.13 10.00 -18.58
N LEU A 155 -12.99 9.41 -18.21
CA LEU A 155 -12.05 8.82 -19.18
C LEU A 155 -12.55 7.51 -19.79
N ARG A 156 -13.64 6.93 -19.28
CA ARG A 156 -14.19 5.66 -19.80
C ARG A 156 -14.64 5.74 -21.25
N GLU A 157 -15.04 6.93 -21.70
CA GLU A 157 -15.59 7.15 -23.02
C GLU A 157 -14.52 7.55 -24.05
N GLU A 158 -13.28 7.76 -23.61
CA GLU A 158 -12.18 8.22 -24.46
C GLU A 158 -11.51 7.06 -25.19
N ALA A 159 -11.42 7.15 -26.52
CA ALA A 159 -10.89 6.08 -27.37
C ALA A 159 -9.43 5.71 -27.05
N PHE A 160 -8.59 6.70 -26.73
CA PHE A 160 -7.20 6.48 -26.32
C PHE A 160 -7.10 5.65 -25.04
N PHE A 161 -7.97 5.94 -24.06
CA PHE A 161 -7.96 5.25 -22.78
C PHE A 161 -8.38 3.78 -22.93
N LEU A 162 -9.41 3.52 -23.73
CA LEU A 162 -9.86 2.17 -24.05
C LEU A 162 -8.79 1.34 -24.79
N GLU A 163 -8.04 1.95 -25.72
CA GLU A 163 -6.94 1.25 -26.40
C GLU A 163 -5.82 0.88 -25.41
N TRP A 164 -5.46 1.80 -24.50
CA TRP A 164 -4.50 1.54 -23.44
C TRP A 164 -4.94 0.39 -22.53
N MET A 165 -6.20 0.39 -22.10
CA MET A 165 -6.74 -0.69 -21.26
C MET A 165 -6.75 -2.04 -21.99
N LYS A 166 -7.08 -2.09 -23.28
CA LYS A 166 -6.98 -3.33 -24.07
C LYS A 166 -5.57 -3.92 -24.09
N ARG A 167 -4.53 -3.07 -24.20
CA ARG A 167 -3.13 -3.53 -24.17
C ARG A 167 -2.75 -4.17 -22.83
N THR A 168 -3.38 -3.76 -21.73
CA THR A 168 -3.11 -4.37 -20.43
C THR A 168 -3.66 -5.80 -20.32
N GLU A 169 -4.61 -6.21 -21.17
CA GLU A 169 -5.16 -7.57 -21.14
C GLU A 169 -4.19 -8.64 -21.66
N GLU A 170 -3.24 -8.24 -22.50
CA GLU A 170 -2.14 -9.13 -22.89
C GLU A 170 -1.12 -9.23 -21.75
N PRO A 171 -0.85 -10.43 -21.20
CA PRO A 171 -0.06 -10.58 -19.97
C PRO A 171 1.32 -9.91 -20.01
N MET A 172 2.03 -10.00 -21.14
CA MET A 172 3.36 -9.41 -21.29
C MET A 172 3.30 -7.88 -21.38
N SER A 173 2.37 -7.35 -22.17
CA SER A 173 2.17 -5.91 -22.35
C SER A 173 1.68 -5.27 -21.04
N GLY A 174 0.73 -5.90 -20.35
CA GLY A 174 0.27 -5.51 -19.03
C GLY A 174 1.39 -5.48 -17.99
N ALA A 175 2.23 -6.51 -17.93
CA ALA A 175 3.38 -6.56 -17.01
C ALA A 175 4.40 -5.44 -17.27
N ILE A 176 4.69 -5.14 -18.53
CA ILE A 176 5.58 -4.03 -18.89
C ILE A 176 4.97 -2.69 -18.48
N ILE A 177 3.67 -2.48 -18.74
CA ILE A 177 2.96 -1.26 -18.35
C ILE A 177 2.98 -1.11 -16.83
N GLY A 178 2.64 -2.15 -16.09
CA GLY A 178 2.67 -2.17 -14.63
C GLY A 178 4.06 -1.90 -14.06
N ALA A 179 5.09 -2.52 -14.63
CA ALA A 179 6.48 -2.27 -14.25
C ALA A 179 6.89 -0.81 -14.49
N LEU A 180 6.52 -0.23 -15.65
CA LEU A 180 6.81 1.17 -15.97
C LEU A 180 6.07 2.13 -15.03
N VAL A 181 4.78 1.89 -14.77
CA VAL A 181 3.98 2.69 -13.83
C VAL A 181 4.60 2.63 -12.43
N THR A 182 4.94 1.43 -11.95
CA THR A 182 5.59 1.25 -10.66
C THR A 182 6.96 1.91 -10.61
N LEU A 183 7.73 1.88 -11.69
CA LEU A 183 9.03 2.54 -11.78
C LEU A 183 8.91 4.07 -11.74
N ILE A 184 7.90 4.64 -12.41
CA ILE A 184 7.69 6.09 -12.41
C ILE A 184 7.20 6.56 -11.04
N ILE A 185 6.25 5.83 -10.46
CA ILE A 185 5.62 6.20 -9.18
C ILE A 185 6.52 5.82 -7.99
N GLN A 186 7.44 4.86 -8.17
CA GLN A 186 8.31 4.32 -7.12
C GLN A 186 7.53 3.72 -5.93
N SER A 187 6.27 3.33 -6.12
CA SER A 187 5.42 2.73 -5.10
C SER A 187 4.55 1.62 -5.69
N SER A 188 4.79 0.38 -5.27
CA SER A 188 3.98 -0.77 -5.67
C SER A 188 2.56 -0.68 -5.11
N SER A 189 2.38 -0.23 -3.87
CA SER A 189 1.04 0.00 -3.27
C SER A 189 0.21 0.99 -4.08
N ALA A 190 0.85 2.00 -4.70
CA ALA A 190 0.15 2.94 -5.56
C ALA A 190 -0.28 2.33 -6.89
N THR A 191 0.58 1.53 -7.53
CA THR A 191 0.21 0.77 -8.73
C THR A 191 -0.97 -0.16 -8.45
N VAL A 192 -0.91 -0.90 -7.35
CA VAL A 192 -2.00 -1.80 -6.92
C VAL A 192 -3.28 -1.02 -6.59
N GLY A 193 -3.19 0.08 -5.85
CA GLY A 193 -4.35 0.92 -5.53
C GLY A 193 -5.03 1.47 -6.79
N MET A 194 -4.24 1.91 -7.76
CA MET A 194 -4.74 2.36 -9.07
C MET A 194 -5.42 1.21 -9.84
N ALA A 195 -4.79 0.04 -9.90
CA ALA A 195 -5.36 -1.14 -10.55
C ALA A 195 -6.71 -1.55 -9.93
N ILE A 196 -6.81 -1.51 -8.60
CA ILE A 196 -8.06 -1.79 -7.87
C ILE A 196 -9.15 -0.78 -8.25
N ILE A 197 -8.84 0.53 -8.25
CA ILE A 197 -9.81 1.57 -8.64
C ILE A 197 -10.27 1.36 -10.08
N LEU A 198 -9.34 1.19 -11.01
CA LEU A 198 -9.65 0.98 -12.42
C LEU A 198 -10.52 -0.27 -12.62
N SER A 199 -10.23 -1.35 -11.90
CA SER A 199 -11.02 -2.58 -11.97
C SER A 199 -12.42 -2.40 -11.37
N LYS A 200 -12.53 -1.71 -10.23
CA LYS A 200 -13.82 -1.38 -9.59
C LYS A 200 -14.72 -0.52 -10.49
N LYS A 201 -14.11 0.36 -11.29
CA LYS A 201 -14.80 1.17 -12.30
C LYS A 201 -15.10 0.40 -13.60
N GLY A 202 -14.76 -0.89 -13.68
CA GLY A 202 -14.96 -1.72 -14.87
C GLY A 202 -14.04 -1.35 -16.04
N LEU A 203 -12.99 -0.57 -15.78
CA LEU A 203 -12.05 -0.10 -16.80
C LEU A 203 -10.90 -1.07 -17.02
N LEU A 204 -10.58 -1.85 -16.01
CA LEU A 204 -9.53 -2.85 -16.04
C LEU A 204 -10.14 -4.22 -15.73
N SER A 205 -10.04 -5.15 -16.69
CA SER A 205 -10.48 -6.52 -16.48
C SER A 205 -9.63 -7.19 -15.40
N LEU A 206 -10.12 -8.29 -14.81
CA LEU A 206 -9.34 -9.04 -13.83
C LEU A 206 -7.99 -9.51 -14.40
N ALA A 207 -7.99 -9.93 -15.66
CA ALA A 207 -6.77 -10.33 -16.37
C ALA A 207 -5.79 -9.16 -16.52
N GLY A 208 -6.28 -7.99 -16.94
CA GLY A 208 -5.44 -6.79 -17.03
C GLY A 208 -4.94 -6.32 -15.67
N GLY A 209 -5.77 -6.40 -14.63
CA GLY A 209 -5.40 -6.10 -13.25
C GLY A 209 -4.27 -6.99 -12.75
N ILE A 210 -4.39 -8.30 -12.97
CA ILE A 210 -3.34 -9.27 -12.63
C ILE A 210 -2.06 -9.01 -13.42
N ALA A 211 -2.17 -8.62 -14.70
CA ALA A 211 -1.01 -8.36 -15.53
C ALA A 211 -0.24 -7.09 -15.10
N VAL A 212 -0.94 -6.05 -14.64
CA VAL A 212 -0.35 -4.75 -14.27
C VAL A 212 0.22 -4.73 -12.84
N MET A 213 -0.24 -5.62 -11.96
CA MET A 213 0.20 -5.71 -10.56
C MET A 213 1.46 -6.57 -10.40
#